data_AF-A0A9N9ATF0-F1
#
_entry.id   AF-A0A9N9ATF0-F1
#
_cell.length_a   1.000
_cell.length_b   1.000
_cell.length_c   1.000
_cell.angle_alpha   90.00
_cell.angle_beta   90.00
_cell.angle_gamma   90.00
#
_symmetry.space_group_name_H-M   'P 1'
#
loop_
_entity.id
_entity.type
_entity.pdbx_description
1 polymer ?
#
loop_
_entity_poly.entity_id
_entity_poly.type
_entity_poly.pdbx_seq_one_letter_code
_entity_poly.pdbx_strand_id
1 'polypeptide(L)'
;LGLVHLGASSKIWIKYGDGQPVKIVFNGEDVDDLKETIKKKLSSKLGDIDIDDIILRRHEDNDDLDPGFVVDKSFENTSNTPLQVIVNAPLTSKRKYEESGDLKEIVKSGMKEFSQQNQPIECDPFLWDMETDEDRQMSEVEK
;
A
#
# COMPACT_ATOMS: atom_id res chain seq x y z
N LEU A 1 5.21 -20.36 41.52
CA LEU A 1 4.84 -19.00 41.06
C LEU A 1 4.43 -19.13 39.61
N GLY A 2 3.14 -19.37 39.35
CA GLY A 2 2.60 -19.45 38.00
C GLY A 2 2.19 -18.06 37.55
N LEU A 3 2.95 -17.46 36.64
CA LEU A 3 2.54 -16.25 35.93
C LEU A 3 1.41 -16.66 34.98
N VAL A 4 0.18 -16.36 35.39
CA VAL A 4 -0.99 -16.40 34.50
C VAL A 4 -0.74 -15.28 33.48
N HIS A 5 -0.29 -15.63 32.28
CA HIS A 5 -0.43 -14.74 31.13
C HIS A 5 -1.94 -14.59 30.90
N LEU A 6 -2.56 -13.63 31.59
CA LEU A 6 -3.88 -13.12 31.23
C LEU A 6 -3.76 -12.66 29.79
N GLY A 7 -4.27 -13.49 28.87
CA GLY A 7 -4.18 -13.32 27.43
C GLY A 7 -4.47 -11.88 27.04
N ALA A 8 -3.41 -11.12 26.80
CA ALA A 8 -3.53 -9.74 26.38
C ALA A 8 -3.96 -9.79 24.92
N SER A 9 -5.25 -9.64 24.68
CA SER A 9 -5.77 -9.55 23.33
C SER A 9 -5.21 -8.27 22.68
N SER A 10 -4.36 -8.41 21.67
CA SER A 10 -3.79 -7.30 20.93
C SER A 10 -4.77 -6.83 19.86
N LYS A 11 -4.90 -5.51 19.72
CA LYS A 11 -5.73 -4.90 18.68
C LYS A 11 -4.82 -4.43 17.55
N ILE A 12 -4.85 -5.14 16.43
CA ILE A 12 -3.95 -4.89 15.29
C ILE A 12 -4.80 -4.47 14.09
N TRP A 13 -4.32 -3.49 13.33
CA TRP A 13 -4.86 -3.11 12.04
C TRP A 13 -4.06 -3.75 10.92
N ILE A 14 -4.77 -4.33 9.97
CA ILE A 14 -4.21 -4.99 8.78
C ILE A 14 -4.79 -4.37 7.51
N LYS A 15 -4.06 -4.42 6.40
CA LYS A 15 -4.51 -3.99 5.09
C LYS A 15 -4.10 -5.03 4.04
N TYR A 16 -5.07 -5.47 3.23
CA TYR A 16 -4.83 -6.40 2.13
C TYR A 16 -5.15 -5.72 0.79
N GLY A 17 -4.15 -5.65 -0.09
CA GLY A 17 -4.20 -4.88 -1.35
C GLY A 17 -4.62 -3.43 -1.14
N ASP A 18 -5.36 -2.87 -2.09
CA ASP A 18 -5.92 -1.51 -2.03
C ASP A 18 -7.17 -1.38 -1.13
N GLY A 19 -7.48 -2.43 -0.35
CA GLY A 19 -8.61 -2.41 0.56
C GLY A 19 -8.44 -1.43 1.71
N GLN A 20 -9.57 -1.13 2.37
CA GLN A 20 -9.53 -0.40 3.63
C GLN A 20 -8.87 -1.22 4.74
N PRO A 21 -8.13 -0.57 5.66
CA PRO A 21 -7.60 -1.21 6.85
C PRO A 21 -8.72 -1.84 7.70
N VAL A 22 -8.49 -3.05 8.18
CA VAL A 22 -9.43 -3.80 9.02
C VAL A 22 -8.78 -4.07 10.37
N LYS A 23 -9.55 -3.83 11.43
CA LYS A 23 -9.12 -4.15 12.79
C LYS A 23 -9.39 -5.62 13.11
N ILE A 24 -8.38 -6.28 13.68
CA ILE A 24 -8.45 -7.62 14.24
C ILE A 24 -8.15 -7.60 15.72
N VAL A 25 -8.70 -8.60 16.42
CA VAL A 25 -8.37 -8.91 17.80
C VAL A 25 -7.55 -10.19 17.73
N PHE A 26 -6.31 -10.12 18.23
CA PHE A 26 -5.34 -11.18 18.18
C PHE A 26 -5.08 -11.70 19.60
N ASN A 27 -5.14 -13.02 19.76
CA ASN A 27 -4.97 -13.70 21.06
C ASN A 27 -3.88 -14.79 21.01
N GLY A 28 -3.14 -14.89 19.90
CA GLY A 28 -2.04 -15.84 19.76
C GLY A 28 -0.73 -15.31 20.32
N GLU A 29 0.36 -16.01 20.04
CA GLU A 29 1.69 -15.68 20.53
C GLU A 29 2.58 -15.09 19.43
N ASP A 30 2.56 -15.65 18.23
CA ASP A 30 3.52 -15.35 17.17
C ASP A 30 2.87 -14.92 15.84
N VAL A 31 3.73 -14.62 14.86
CA VAL A 31 3.32 -14.15 13.54
C VAL A 31 2.58 -15.25 12.77
N ASP A 32 2.84 -16.53 13.00
CA ASP A 32 2.10 -17.63 12.36
C ASP A 32 0.65 -17.67 12.84
N ASP A 33 0.42 -17.61 14.16
CA ASP A 33 -0.92 -17.46 14.75
C ASP A 33 -1.64 -16.20 14.20
N LEU A 34 -0.88 -15.13 13.95
CA LEU A 34 -1.41 -13.89 13.39
C LEU A 34 -1.86 -14.09 11.95
N LYS A 35 -1.10 -14.81 11.12
CA LYS A 35 -1.49 -15.18 9.75
C LYS A 35 -2.78 -15.99 9.75
N GLU A 36 -2.93 -16.97 10.65
CA GLU A 36 -4.16 -17.74 10.80
C GLU A 36 -5.37 -16.85 11.12
N THR A 37 -5.19 -15.95 12.09
CA THR A 37 -6.21 -14.99 12.51
C THR A 37 -6.64 -14.09 11.34
N ILE A 38 -5.67 -13.61 10.55
CA ILE A 38 -5.90 -12.80 9.36
C ILE A 38 -6.66 -13.59 8.29
N LYS A 39 -6.22 -14.81 7.97
CA LYS A 39 -6.88 -15.70 6.99
C LYS A 39 -8.34 -15.93 7.37
N LYS A 40 -8.63 -16.20 8.64
CA LYS A 40 -10.00 -16.37 9.13
C LYS A 40 -10.82 -15.09 8.97
N LYS A 41 -10.26 -13.93 9.34
CA LYS A 41 -10.95 -12.64 9.24
C LYS A 41 -11.22 -12.24 7.79
N LEU A 42 -10.27 -12.50 6.91
CA LEU A 42 -10.31 -12.16 5.49
C LEU A 42 -10.63 -13.37 4.61
N SER A 43 -11.36 -14.37 5.13
CA SER A 43 -11.66 -15.62 4.42
C SER A 43 -12.35 -15.39 3.07
N SER A 44 -13.16 -14.33 2.94
CA SER A 44 -13.77 -13.95 1.66
C SER A 44 -12.77 -13.46 0.60
N LYS A 45 -11.55 -13.09 1.00
CA LYS A 45 -10.48 -12.56 0.13
C LYS A 45 -9.30 -13.53 -0.01
N LEU A 46 -9.02 -14.33 1.03
CA LEU A 46 -7.89 -15.24 1.14
C LEU A 46 -8.30 -16.73 1.13
N GLY A 47 -9.53 -17.04 0.71
CA GLY A 47 -10.17 -18.34 0.94
C GLY A 47 -9.34 -19.56 0.57
N ASP A 48 -8.74 -19.56 -0.62
CA ASP A 48 -7.94 -20.68 -1.15
C ASP A 48 -6.43 -20.52 -0.91
N ILE A 49 -6.01 -19.42 -0.28
CA ILE A 49 -4.59 -19.11 -0.08
C ILE A 49 -4.06 -19.88 1.12
N ASP A 50 -2.96 -20.60 0.94
CA ASP A 50 -2.25 -21.28 2.03
C ASP A 50 -1.66 -20.27 3.02
N ILE A 51 -1.55 -20.66 4.28
CA ILE A 51 -1.04 -19.78 5.35
C ILE A 51 0.42 -19.40 5.06
N ASP A 52 1.20 -20.36 4.56
CA ASP A 52 2.60 -20.16 4.15
C ASP A 52 2.77 -19.12 3.04
N ASP A 53 1.77 -18.96 2.16
CA ASP A 53 1.80 -17.96 1.09
C ASP A 53 1.44 -16.55 1.59
N ILE A 54 1.00 -16.41 2.84
CA ILE A 54 0.71 -15.11 3.45
C ILE A 54 2.00 -14.52 4.02
N ILE A 55 2.37 -13.36 3.49
CA ILE A 55 3.49 -12.54 3.93
C ILE A 55 2.94 -11.32 4.67
N LEU A 56 3.53 -10.98 5.81
CA LEU A 56 3.19 -9.79 6.59
C LEU A 56 4.36 -8.81 6.62
N ARG A 57 4.08 -7.53 6.40
CA ARG A 57 5.07 -6.43 6.50
C ARG A 57 4.54 -5.30 7.35
N ARG A 58 5.43 -4.55 7.99
CA ARG A 58 5.05 -3.31 8.68
C ARG A 58 4.82 -2.18 7.67
N HIS A 59 4.05 -1.18 8.07
CA HIS A 59 3.89 0.03 7.28
C HIS A 59 5.27 0.71 7.11
N GLU A 60 5.64 1.05 5.87
CA GLU A 60 6.95 1.64 5.50
C GLU A 60 8.18 0.74 5.72
N ASP A 61 7.96 -0.52 6.10
CA ASP A 61 9.02 -1.51 6.23
C ASP A 61 9.08 -2.39 4.98
N ASN A 62 10.29 -2.74 4.57
CA ASN A 62 10.52 -3.57 3.39
C ASN A 62 10.76 -5.03 3.76
N ASP A 63 11.02 -5.32 5.03
CA ASP A 63 11.32 -6.65 5.52
C ASP A 63 10.05 -7.44 5.84
N ASP A 64 10.10 -8.72 5.47
CA ASP A 64 9.06 -9.69 5.76
C ASP A 64 9.14 -10.08 7.25
N LEU A 65 7.98 -10.15 7.90
CA LEU A 65 7.90 -10.62 9.27
C LEU A 65 8.13 -12.13 9.31
N ASP A 66 9.12 -12.54 10.10
CA ASP A 66 9.41 -13.94 10.37
C ASP A 66 8.22 -14.60 11.10
N PRO A 67 7.75 -15.79 10.66
CA PRO A 67 6.59 -16.46 11.26
C PRO A 67 6.81 -16.86 12.72
N GLY A 68 8.05 -17.13 13.14
CA GLY A 68 8.38 -17.45 14.54
C GLY A 68 8.57 -16.21 15.43
N PHE A 69 8.38 -15.00 14.89
CA PHE A 69 8.55 -13.78 15.66
C PHE A 69 7.38 -13.57 16.64
N VAL A 70 7.70 -13.30 17.90
CA VAL A 70 6.69 -13.09 18.95
C VAL A 70 5.96 -11.77 18.74
N VAL A 71 4.63 -11.82 18.76
CA VAL A 71 3.76 -10.66 18.63
C VAL A 71 3.56 -9.99 20.00
N ASP A 72 4.42 -9.02 20.28
CA ASP A 72 4.33 -8.15 21.47
C ASP A 72 3.75 -6.76 21.12
N LYS A 73 3.77 -5.82 22.07
CA LYS A 73 3.38 -4.41 21.92
C LYS A 73 4.03 -3.70 20.74
N SER A 74 5.17 -4.18 20.26
CA SER A 74 5.81 -3.63 19.05
C SER A 74 4.95 -3.75 17.77
N PHE A 75 3.90 -4.59 17.80
CA PHE A 75 2.91 -4.72 16.74
C PHE A 75 1.69 -3.81 16.90
N GLU A 76 1.61 -3.04 18.00
CA GLU A 76 0.56 -2.04 18.15
C GLU A 76 0.66 -1.00 17.03
N ASN A 77 -0.44 -0.81 16.31
CA ASN A 77 -0.49 0.07 15.16
C ASN A 77 -1.86 0.76 15.05
N THR A 78 -2.04 1.55 13.99
CA THR A 78 -3.27 2.30 13.75
C THR A 78 -3.83 2.02 12.36
N SER A 79 -5.04 2.52 12.08
CA SER A 79 -5.62 2.46 10.74
C SER A 79 -4.78 3.19 9.69
N ASN A 80 -3.94 4.16 10.08
CA ASN A 80 -3.08 4.89 9.15
C ASN A 80 -1.76 4.16 8.89
N THR A 81 -1.36 3.27 9.80
CA THR A 81 -0.11 2.49 9.71
C THR A 81 -0.39 0.99 9.84
N PRO A 82 -1.29 0.41 9.03
CA PRO A 82 -1.67 -0.99 9.16
C PRO A 82 -0.54 -1.93 8.73
N LEU A 83 -0.53 -3.14 9.28
CA LEU A 83 0.29 -4.22 8.74
C LEU A 83 -0.20 -4.56 7.33
N GLN A 84 0.74 -4.69 6.40
CA GLN A 84 0.45 -5.04 5.02
C GLN A 84 0.40 -6.56 4.90
N VAL A 85 -0.70 -7.06 4.33
CA VAL A 85 -0.90 -8.47 4.01
C VAL A 85 -0.64 -8.65 2.52
N ILE A 86 0.37 -9.44 2.20
CA ILE A 86 0.81 -9.75 0.84
C ILE A 86 0.64 -11.25 0.63
N VAL A 87 0.31 -11.67 -0.58
CA VAL A 87 0.17 -13.08 -0.93
C VAL A 87 1.22 -13.42 -1.97
N ASN A 88 2.07 -14.39 -1.65
CA ASN A 88 3.05 -14.95 -2.56
C ASN A 88 2.39 -15.98 -3.47
N ALA A 89 1.48 -15.53 -4.34
CA ALA A 89 0.87 -16.45 -5.30
C ALA A 89 1.91 -16.87 -6.36
N PRO A 90 2.02 -18.16 -6.73
CA PRO A 90 2.73 -18.54 -7.93
C PRO A 90 2.11 -17.78 -9.12
N LEU A 91 2.96 -17.00 -9.81
CA LEU A 91 2.68 -16.05 -10.89
C LEU A 91 1.58 -16.50 -11.88
N THR A 92 0.31 -16.33 -11.52
CA THR A 92 -0.82 -16.48 -12.46
C THR A 92 -1.76 -15.27 -12.46
N SER A 93 -1.55 -14.29 -11.59
CA SER A 93 -2.32 -13.04 -11.61
C SER A 93 -1.42 -11.82 -11.50
N LYS A 94 -1.08 -11.27 -12.67
CA LYS A 94 -0.51 -9.93 -12.83
C LYS A 94 -1.51 -8.91 -12.25
N ARG A 95 -1.29 -8.43 -11.03
CA ARG A 95 -1.73 -7.07 -10.66
C ARG A 95 -0.48 -6.22 -10.54
N LYS A 96 -0.48 -5.14 -11.33
CA LYS A 96 0.59 -4.15 -11.34
C LYS A 96 0.70 -3.56 -9.94
N TYR A 97 1.82 -3.83 -9.29
CA TYR A 97 2.26 -3.04 -8.15
C TYR A 97 2.70 -1.70 -8.74
N GLU A 98 1.79 -0.73 -8.78
CA GLU A 98 2.18 0.67 -8.95
C GLU A 98 2.74 1.11 -7.60
N GLU A 99 4.07 1.20 -7.57
CA GLU A 99 4.88 1.94 -6.63
C GLU A 99 4.29 3.34 -6.45
N SER A 100 3.49 3.52 -5.40
CA SER A 100 2.91 4.82 -5.06
C SER A 100 3.97 5.67 -4.33
N GLY A 101 4.94 6.18 -5.09
CA GLY A 101 5.68 7.38 -4.75
C GLY A 101 4.92 8.62 -5.23
N ASP A 102 4.72 9.56 -4.31
CA ASP A 102 4.32 10.96 -4.53
C ASP A 102 2.85 11.30 -4.86
N LEU A 103 2.18 11.70 -3.77
CA LEU A 103 1.05 12.62 -3.72
C LEU A 103 1.32 13.91 -4.51
N LYS A 104 0.59 14.15 -5.59
CA LYS A 104 0.14 15.50 -5.98
C LYS A 104 -1.19 15.47 -6.74
N GLU A 105 -2.22 15.79 -5.96
CA GLU A 105 -3.34 16.68 -6.28
C GLU A 105 -4.08 16.48 -7.62
N ILE A 106 -5.24 15.83 -7.48
CA ILE A 106 -6.30 15.70 -8.49
C ILE A 106 -7.15 16.97 -8.45
N VAL A 107 -7.19 17.78 -9.52
CA VAL A 107 -8.29 18.74 -9.71
C VAL A 107 -8.70 18.89 -11.18
N LYS A 108 -9.95 18.46 -11.43
CA LYS A 108 -10.93 18.86 -12.47
C LYS A 108 -10.65 18.44 -13.93
N SER A 109 -11.31 17.41 -14.44
CA SER A 109 -12.75 17.32 -14.79
C SER A 109 -13.13 18.17 -16.01
N GLY A 110 -13.62 17.50 -17.06
CA GLY A 110 -14.54 18.12 -18.01
C GLY A 110 -14.47 17.63 -19.44
N MET A 111 -15.06 16.45 -19.70
CA MET A 111 -15.80 16.05 -20.93
C MET A 111 -15.15 16.26 -22.31
N LYS A 112 -15.13 15.18 -23.11
CA LYS A 112 -15.76 15.02 -24.46
C LYS A 112 -15.01 13.89 -25.19
N GLU A 113 -15.58 12.69 -25.25
CA GLU A 113 -16.33 12.14 -26.40
C GLU A 113 -15.48 11.97 -27.68
N PHE A 114 -15.67 10.81 -28.30
CA PHE A 114 -15.23 10.39 -29.65
C PHE A 114 -13.88 9.66 -29.79
N SER A 115 -14.04 8.34 -29.92
CA SER A 115 -13.67 7.54 -31.10
C SER A 115 -12.24 7.62 -31.70
N GLN A 116 -11.74 6.41 -31.93
CA GLN A 116 -10.93 5.94 -33.06
C GLN A 116 -9.39 5.88 -32.92
N GLN A 117 -8.96 4.62 -33.04
CA GLN A 117 -7.88 4.12 -33.91
C GLN A 117 -6.43 4.17 -33.40
N ASN A 118 -5.95 2.96 -33.10
CA ASN A 118 -4.54 2.58 -33.01
C ASN A 118 -3.72 3.12 -34.19
N GLN A 119 -2.70 3.93 -33.91
CA GLN A 119 -1.42 3.87 -34.62
C GLN A 119 -0.26 4.01 -33.62
N PRO A 120 0.83 3.25 -33.78
CA PRO A 120 2.01 3.43 -32.94
C PRO A 120 2.65 4.78 -33.25
N ILE A 121 2.87 5.58 -32.21
CA ILE A 121 3.51 6.88 -32.34
C ILE A 121 5.01 6.64 -32.51
N GLU A 122 5.52 6.94 -33.71
CA GLU A 122 6.94 7.12 -33.98
C GLU A 122 7.39 8.38 -33.23
N CYS A 123 8.25 8.22 -32.22
CA CYS A 123 8.74 9.34 -31.42
C CYS A 123 9.99 9.94 -32.07
N ASP A 124 9.87 11.10 -32.69
CA ASP A 124 11.02 11.94 -33.01
C ASP A 124 11.57 12.61 -31.72
N PRO A 125 12.90 12.72 -31.57
CA PRO A 125 13.50 13.35 -30.42
C PRO A 125 13.30 14.88 -30.44
N PHE A 126 12.73 15.41 -29.36
CA PHE A 126 12.52 16.85 -29.17
C PHE A 126 13.86 17.59 -29.07
N LEU A 127 14.06 18.53 -30.00
CA LEU A 127 15.17 19.47 -30.09
C LEU A 127 14.80 20.73 -29.29
N TRP A 128 15.56 21.04 -28.24
CA TRP A 128 15.33 22.21 -27.40
C TRP A 128 16.04 23.43 -27.99
N ASP A 129 15.33 24.24 -28.78
CA ASP A 129 15.74 25.61 -29.06
C ASP A 129 15.10 26.52 -28.01
N MET A 130 15.84 26.76 -26.92
CA MET A 130 15.48 27.75 -25.90
C MET A 130 16.15 29.07 -26.23
N GLU A 131 15.47 29.92 -27.00
CA GLU A 131 15.80 31.33 -27.13
C GLU A 131 15.22 32.06 -25.90
N THR A 132 16.09 32.49 -24.98
CA THR A 132 15.71 33.29 -23.81
C THR A 132 15.57 34.75 -24.21
N ASP A 133 14.32 35.20 -24.37
CA ASP A 133 13.97 36.62 -24.41
C ASP A 133 13.55 37.05 -22.98
N GLU A 134 14.54 37.41 -22.15
CA GLU A 134 14.31 38.18 -20.93
C GLU A 134 14.25 39.67 -21.31
N ASP A 135 13.07 40.19 -21.64
CA ASP A 135 12.80 41.62 -21.44
C ASP A 135 11.30 41.94 -21.47
N ARG A 136 10.64 41.92 -20.30
CA ARG A 136 9.45 42.77 -20.10
C ARG A 136 9.15 43.12 -18.65
N GLN A 137 9.75 44.23 -18.24
CA GLN A 137 9.16 45.36 -17.51
C GLN A 137 8.20 45.10 -16.35
N MET A 138 8.66 45.42 -15.14
CA MET A 138 7.80 45.89 -14.05
C MET A 138 7.74 47.42 -14.09
N SER A 139 6.59 47.96 -14.49
CA SER A 139 6.26 49.38 -14.39
C SER A 139 5.72 49.70 -12.98
N GLU A 140 6.38 50.66 -12.33
CA GLU A 140 5.80 51.79 -11.56
C GLU A 140 4.60 51.55 -10.61
N VAL A 141 4.79 51.88 -9.33
CA VAL A 141 3.75 52.60 -8.58
C VAL A 141 4.37 53.56 -7.55
N GLU A 142 4.22 54.85 -7.91
CA GLU A 142 4.03 56.09 -7.15
C GLU A 142 4.60 56.33 -5.74
N LYS A 143 5.05 57.59 -5.55
CA LYS A 143 5.10 58.27 -4.27
C LYS A 143 4.68 59.73 -4.41
#